data_AF-A0A6J1WVB5-F1
#
_entry.id   AF-A0A6J1WVB5-F1
#
_cell.length_a   1.000
_cell.length_b   1.000
_cell.length_c   1.000
_cell.angle_alpha   90.00
_cell.angle_beta   90.00
_cell.angle_gamma   90.00
#
_symmetry.space_group_name_H-M   'P 1'
#
loop_
_entity.id
_entity.type
_entity.pdbx_description
1 polymer ?
#
loop_
_entity_poly.entity_id
_entity_poly.type
_entity_poly.pdbx_seq_one_letter_code
_entity_poly.pdbx_strand_id
1 'polypeptide(L)'
;MSAEMYTFHEAIDELQRAEEEVLDNHKAISDYLQHALQRCNQLLCITRDVDYDQDAYATQWEELLNEQLAVLAQSRDLVAEFRAKMQQEEHISRRIQPPRHH
;
A
#
# COMPACT_ATOMS: atom_id res chain seq x y z
N MET A 1 -31.54 18.94 0.20
CA MET A 1 -30.64 18.00 -0.51
C MET A 1 -31.41 16.73 -0.81
N SER A 2 -31.33 16.19 -2.02
CA SER A 2 -31.92 14.88 -2.34
C SER A 2 -31.09 13.76 -1.68
N ALA A 3 -31.73 12.61 -1.40
CA ALA A 3 -31.04 11.45 -0.83
C ALA A 3 -29.84 11.00 -1.68
N GLU A 4 -29.94 11.12 -3.00
CA GLU A 4 -28.87 10.79 -3.96
C GLU A 4 -27.64 11.71 -3.84
N MET A 5 -27.86 13.01 -3.57
CA MET A 5 -26.78 13.97 -3.35
C MET A 5 -26.07 13.73 -2.01
N TYR A 6 -26.80 13.27 -0.99
CA TYR A 6 -26.20 12.88 0.30
C TYR A 6 -25.29 11.64 0.14
N THR A 7 -25.77 10.60 -0.53
CA THR A 7 -24.95 9.40 -0.83
C THR A 7 -23.73 9.69 -1.68
N PHE A 8 -23.79 10.73 -2.51
CA PHE A 8 -22.65 11.16 -3.32
C PHE A 8 -21.55 11.81 -2.47
N HIS A 9 -21.91 12.74 -1.58
CA HIS A 9 -20.95 13.37 -0.69
C HIS A 9 -20.30 12.35 0.25
N GLU A 10 -21.07 11.40 0.78
CA GLU A 10 -20.54 10.33 1.62
C GLU A 10 -19.51 9.46 0.88
N ALA A 11 -19.79 9.09 -0.38
CA ALA A 11 -18.85 8.32 -1.20
C ALA A 11 -17.56 9.08 -1.51
N ILE A 12 -17.63 10.39 -1.74
CA ILE A 12 -16.45 11.25 -1.94
C ILE A 12 -15.62 11.34 -0.65
N ASP A 13 -16.27 11.59 0.48
CA ASP A 13 -15.58 11.69 1.78
C ASP A 13 -14.87 10.37 2.14
N GLU A 14 -15.50 9.23 1.85
CA GLU A 14 -14.87 7.91 2.02
C GLU A 14 -13.67 7.73 1.08
N LEU A 15 -13.78 8.14 -0.18
CA LEU A 15 -12.70 8.04 -1.14
C LEU A 15 -11.49 8.89 -0.75
N GLN A 16 -11.72 10.11 -0.25
CA GLN A 16 -10.66 10.99 0.23
C GLN A 16 -9.91 10.40 1.43
N ARG A 17 -10.63 9.83 2.40
CA ARG A 17 -9.99 9.15 3.54
C ARG A 17 -9.16 7.94 3.08
N ALA A 18 -9.68 7.16 2.14
CA ALA A 18 -8.95 6.02 1.59
C ALA A 18 -7.69 6.46 0.80
N GLU A 19 -7.74 7.60 0.12
CA GLU A 19 -6.56 8.21 -0.53
C GLU A 19 -5.50 8.60 0.50
N GLU A 20 -5.90 9.31 1.57
CA GLU A 20 -4.99 9.70 2.65
C GLU A 20 -4.30 8.48 3.27
N GLU A 21 -5.05 7.40 3.54
CA GLU A 21 -4.54 6.15 4.08
C GLU A 21 -3.49 5.49 3.16
N VAL A 22 -3.77 5.42 1.85
CA VAL A 22 -2.82 4.90 0.87
C VAL A 22 -1.55 5.74 0.81
N LEU A 23 -1.67 7.07 0.87
CA LEU A 23 -0.53 7.99 0.83
C LEU A 23 0.34 7.86 2.07
N ASP A 24 -0.26 7.72 3.25
CA ASP A 24 0.47 7.53 4.50
C ASP A 24 1.16 6.15 4.53
N ASN A 25 0.46 5.10 4.08
CA ASN A 25 1.08 3.79 3.89
C ASN A 25 2.23 3.84 2.86
N HIS A 26 2.11 4.59 1.76
CA HIS A 26 3.20 4.74 0.78
C HIS A 26 4.46 5.34 1.42
N LYS A 27 4.30 6.37 2.25
CA LYS A 27 5.42 6.96 3.00
C LYS A 27 6.05 5.94 3.93
N ALA A 28 5.23 5.24 4.74
CA ALA A 28 5.70 4.22 5.66
C ALA A 28 6.46 3.08 4.96
N ILE A 29 5.98 2.63 3.79
CA ILE A 29 6.65 1.60 2.98
C ILE A 29 7.96 2.12 2.40
N SER A 30 8.02 3.38 2.00
CA SER A 30 9.25 3.99 1.49
C SER A 30 10.34 4.03 2.57
N ASP A 31 9.98 4.44 3.79
CA ASP A 31 10.88 4.43 4.94
C ASP A 31 11.31 2.99 5.30
N TYR A 32 10.36 2.06 5.31
CA TYR A 32 10.62 0.64 5.53
C TYR A 32 11.62 0.08 4.51
N LEU A 33 11.43 0.34 3.22
CA LEU A 33 12.32 -0.16 2.16
C LEU A 33 13.74 0.38 2.29
N GLN A 34 13.90 1.63 2.76
CA GLN A 34 15.20 2.20 3.05
C GLN A 34 15.90 1.46 4.21
N HIS A 35 15.17 1.11 5.27
CA HIS A 35 15.69 0.30 6.37
C HIS A 35 15.96 -1.15 5.97
N ALA A 36 15.09 -1.77 5.18
CA ALA A 36 15.28 -3.11 4.65
C ALA A 36 16.56 -3.18 3.80
N LEU A 37 16.79 -2.20 2.92
CA LEU A 37 18.02 -2.10 2.13
C LEU A 37 19.27 -2.03 3.00
N GLN A 38 19.25 -1.27 4.10
CA GLN A 38 20.36 -1.22 5.05
C GLN A 38 20.64 -2.60 5.65
N ARG A 39 19.60 -3.34 6.07
CA ARG A 39 19.73 -4.71 6.61
C ARG A 39 20.24 -5.69 5.55
N CYS A 40 19.75 -5.61 4.30
CA CYS A 40 20.26 -6.41 3.19
C CYS A 40 21.77 -6.21 3.00
N ASN A 41 22.22 -4.95 2.99
CA ASN A 41 23.63 -4.61 2.84
C ASN A 41 24.47 -5.09 4.02
N GLN A 42 23.95 -5.01 5.26
CA GLN A 42 24.63 -5.54 6.45
C GLN A 42 24.79 -7.06 6.36
N LEU A 43 23.73 -7.79 6.01
CA LEU A 43 23.77 -9.24 5.83
C LEU A 43 24.71 -9.65 4.69
N LEU A 44 24.78 -8.88 3.62
CA LEU A 44 25.77 -9.16 2.56
C LEU A 44 27.20 -8.85 3.01
N CYS A 45 27.41 -7.81 3.82
CA CYS A 45 28.73 -7.46 4.33
C CYS A 45 29.31 -8.56 5.24
N ILE A 46 28.50 -9.24 6.05
CA ILE A 46 28.99 -10.30 6.94
C ILE A 46 29.58 -11.49 6.17
N THR A 47 29.12 -11.75 4.94
CA THR A 47 29.65 -12.86 4.11
C THR A 47 31.07 -12.60 3.60
N ARG A 48 31.64 -11.42 3.87
CA ARG A 48 33.03 -11.08 3.54
C ARG A 48 34.02 -11.57 4.60
N ASP A 49 33.52 -11.91 5.79
CA ASP A 49 34.32 -12.59 6.81
C ASP A 49 34.54 -14.04 6.38
N VAL A 50 35.74 -14.58 6.58
CA VAL A 50 36.07 -15.98 6.22
C VAL A 50 35.33 -16.96 7.12
N ASP A 51 35.12 -16.57 8.38
CA ASP A 51 34.53 -17.42 9.42
C ASP A 51 33.05 -17.08 9.68
N TYR A 52 32.38 -16.43 8.71
CA TYR A 52 30.96 -16.10 8.88
C TYR A 52 30.10 -17.36 8.99
N ASP A 53 29.12 -17.29 9.89
CA ASP A 53 28.16 -18.37 10.06
C ASP A 53 27.13 -18.35 8.91
N GLN A 54 27.23 -19.35 8.03
CA GLN A 54 26.38 -19.49 6.85
C GLN A 54 24.92 -19.78 7.21
N ASP A 55 24.68 -20.56 8.27
CA ASP A 55 23.34 -20.94 8.71
C ASP A 55 22.64 -19.75 9.37
N ALA A 56 23.37 -19.01 10.21
CA ALA A 56 22.88 -17.77 10.79
C ALA A 56 22.61 -16.69 9.74
N TYR A 57 23.47 -16.57 8.71
CA TYR A 57 23.23 -15.67 7.57
C TYR A 57 21.94 -16.05 6.83
N ALA A 58 21.81 -17.33 6.44
CA ALA A 58 20.67 -17.81 5.67
C ALA A 58 19.36 -17.62 6.44
N THR A 59 19.35 -17.92 7.74
CA THR A 59 18.20 -17.71 8.63
C THR A 59 17.79 -16.24 8.68
N GLN A 60 18.73 -15.33 8.96
CA GLN A 60 18.42 -13.89 9.02
C GLN A 60 17.97 -13.32 7.67
N TRP A 61 18.51 -13.84 6.57
CA TRP A 61 18.08 -13.44 5.24
C TRP A 61 16.66 -13.91 4.93
N GLU A 62 16.34 -15.16 5.25
CA GLU A 62 14.98 -15.71 5.09
C GLU A 62 13.96 -14.94 5.94
N GLU A 63 14.29 -14.62 7.18
CA GLU A 63 13.44 -13.80 8.05
C GLU A 63 13.15 -12.41 7.45
N LEU A 64 14.19 -11.73 6.95
CA LEU A 64 14.03 -10.42 6.31
C LEU A 64 13.21 -10.51 5.00
N LEU A 65 13.36 -11.58 4.23
CA LEU A 65 12.54 -11.80 3.03
C LEU A 65 11.07 -12.01 3.39
N ASN A 66 10.80 -12.82 4.42
CA ASN A 66 9.44 -13.09 4.89
C ASN A 66 8.77 -11.82 5.43
N GLU A 67 9.50 -11.01 6.18
CA GLU A 67 9.05 -9.70 6.66
C GLU A 67 8.68 -8.77 5.50
N GLN A 68 9.55 -8.65 4.50
CA GLN A 68 9.29 -7.81 3.32
C GLN A 68 8.08 -8.29 2.52
N LEU A 69 7.92 -9.61 2.34
CA LEU A 69 6.76 -10.18 1.67
C LEU A 69 5.45 -9.82 2.40
N ALA A 70 5.43 -9.96 3.73
CA ALA A 70 4.25 -9.65 4.54
C ALA A 70 3.87 -8.16 4.46
N VAL A 71 4.86 -7.26 4.57
CA VAL A 71 4.66 -5.81 4.52
C VAL A 71 4.20 -5.36 3.14
N LEU A 72 4.84 -5.84 2.08
CA LEU A 72 4.48 -5.47 0.70
C LEU A 72 3.13 -6.05 0.28
N ALA A 73 2.76 -7.25 0.76
CA ALA A 73 1.44 -7.82 0.52
C ALA A 73 0.33 -6.95 1.12
N GLN A 74 0.48 -6.53 2.39
CA GLN A 74 -0.50 -5.64 3.05
C GLN A 74 -0.63 -4.30 2.32
N SER A 75 0.49 -3.68 1.93
CA SER A 75 0.48 -2.44 1.17
C SER A 75 -0.22 -2.58 -0.19
N ARG A 76 0.04 -3.69 -0.90
CA ARG A 76 -0.64 -4.00 -2.16
C ARG A 76 -2.15 -4.15 -1.97
N ASP A 77 -2.57 -4.82 -0.91
CA ASP A 77 -3.99 -5.06 -0.64
C ASP A 77 -4.72 -3.75 -0.33
N LEU A 78 -4.10 -2.83 0.42
CA LEU A 78 -4.62 -1.49 0.65
C LEU A 78 -4.78 -0.68 -0.66
N VAL A 79 -3.78 -0.73 -1.54
CA VAL A 79 -3.88 -0.10 -2.88
C VAL A 79 -4.99 -0.72 -3.72
N ALA A 80 -5.18 -2.04 -3.64
CA ALA A 80 -6.25 -2.73 -4.36
C ALA A 80 -7.64 -2.29 -3.86
N GLU A 81 -7.81 -2.15 -2.54
CA GLU A 81 -9.05 -1.63 -1.94
C GLU A 81 -9.35 -0.20 -2.40
N PHE A 82 -8.36 0.69 -2.36
CA PHE A 82 -8.52 2.06 -2.84
C PHE A 82 -8.93 2.11 -4.32
N ARG A 83 -8.33 1.25 -5.16
CA ARG A 83 -8.73 1.12 -6.57
C ARG A 83 -10.17 0.66 -6.74
N ALA A 84 -10.64 -0.26 -5.90
CA ALA A 84 -12.04 -0.69 -5.92
C ALA A 84 -12.99 0.46 -5.53
N LYS A 85 -12.63 1.26 -4.50
CA LYS A 85 -13.40 2.45 -4.09
C LYS A 85 -13.46 3.50 -5.20
N MET A 86 -12.35 3.76 -5.91
CA MET A 86 -12.35 4.67 -7.08
C MET A 86 -13.32 4.20 -8.18
N GLN A 87 -13.33 2.90 -8.49
CA GLN A 87 -14.26 2.36 -9.49
C GLN A 87 -15.73 2.51 -9.07
N GLN A 88 -16.01 2.29 -7.78
CA GLN A 88 -17.35 2.46 -7.23
C GLN A 88 -17.82 3.92 -7.28
N GLU A 89 -16.95 4.88 -6.93
CA GLU A 89 -17.26 6.30 -7.03
C GLU A 89 -17.59 6.71 -8.47
N GLU A 90 -16.80 6.27 -9.46
CA GLU A 90 -17.03 6.60 -10.87
C GLU A 90 -18.42 6.12 -11.35
N HIS A 91 -18.86 4.94 -10.89
CA HIS A 91 -20.20 4.44 -11.17
C HIS A 91 -21.32 5.30 -10.55
N ILE A 92 -21.12 5.84 -9.35
CA ILE A 92 -22.08 6.72 -8.68
C ILE A 92 -22.13 8.09 -9.40
N SER A 93 -20.97 8.67 -9.68
CA SER A 93 -20.82 9.93 -10.43
C SER A 93 -21.58 9.92 -11.77
N ARG A 94 -21.50 8.81 -12.52
CA ARG A 94 -22.20 8.63 -13.81
C ARG A 94 -23.73 8.56 -13.68
N ARG A 95 -24.26 8.10 -12.54
CA ARG A 95 -25.71 7.99 -12.29
C ARG A 95 -26.34 9.33 -11.91
N ILE A 96 -25.56 10.24 -11.33
CA ILE A 96 -26.04 11.51 -10.77
C ILE A 96 -25.96 12.65 -11.80
N GLN A 97 -25.13 12.53 -12.85
CA GLN A 97 -25.19 13.47 -13.98
C GLN A 97 -26.50 13.28 -14.77
N PRO A 98 -27.40 14.27 -14.85
CA PRO A 98 -28.57 14.17 -15.71
C PRO A 98 -28.13 14.17 -17.19
N PRO A 99 -28.90 13.55 -18.10
CA PRO A 99 -28.61 13.66 -19.53
C PRO A 99 -28.59 15.15 -19.89
N ARG A 100 -27.48 15.61 -20.46
CA ARG A 100 -27.39 16.94 -21.06
C ARG A 100 -28.42 17.00 -22.17
N HIS A 101 -29.59 17.59 -21.89
CA HIS A 101 -30.53 17.97 -22.93
C HIS A 101 -29.89 19.12 -23.73
N HIS A 102 -29.43 18.80 -24.93
CA HIS A 102 -29.18 19.74 -26.02
C HIS A 102 -29.94 19.28 -27.25
#